data_AF-A0A0B1YX92-F1
#
_entry.id   AF-A0A0B1YX92-F1
#
_cell.length_a   1.000
_cell.length_b   1.000
_cell.length_c   1.000
_cell.angle_alpha   90.00
_cell.angle_beta   90.00
_cell.angle_gamma   90.00
#
_symmetry.space_group_name_H-M   'P 1'
#
loop_
_entity.id
_entity.type
_entity.pdbx_description
1 polymer ?
#
loop_
_entity_poly.entity_id
_entity_poly.type
_entity_poly.pdbx_seq_one_letter_code
_entity_poly.pdbx_strand_id
1 'polypeptide(L)'
;MNDANLHEAIISSFLQHQRPPKVLELAKRFNCKEEEARIALRTLADNHGVVLHPNSDEIWIAHPFSAAPTTCVVTSGDRKWWGNCAWCSLGVVHLAGGSAIIETRLGAIDDQVTIEIENGELLDTDYVVHFPIPMKQAWDNVIYTCSVQLLFRDEDQVDEWCSIRGIQKGDVRPIKQVWDFAAEWYARHADADWTKWTVHQAIEIFARHHLTGPIWKLSEEATRF
;
A
#
# COMPACT_ATOMS: atom_id res chain seq x y z
N MET A 1 15.49 -5.07 19.10
CA MET A 1 14.49 -4.87 18.03
C MET A 1 15.05 -3.79 17.11
N ASN A 2 14.97 -3.97 15.80
CA ASN A 2 15.35 -2.99 14.79
C ASN A 2 14.21 -2.82 13.78
N ASP A 3 14.28 -1.83 12.91
CA ASP A 3 13.21 -1.53 11.95
C ASP A 3 12.86 -2.74 11.07
N ALA A 4 13.86 -3.49 10.59
CA ALA A 4 13.66 -4.64 9.71
C ALA A 4 12.85 -5.76 10.38
N ASN A 5 13.27 -6.20 11.58
CA ASN A 5 12.57 -7.28 12.28
C ASN A 5 11.24 -6.84 12.89
N LEU A 6 11.08 -5.57 13.23
CA LEU A 6 9.79 -5.03 13.65
C LEU A 6 8.81 -4.97 12.48
N HIS A 7 9.25 -4.50 11.31
CA HIS A 7 8.43 -4.46 10.10
C HIS A 7 8.02 -5.87 9.66
N GLU A 8 8.95 -6.81 9.57
CA GLU A 8 8.64 -8.23 9.31
C GLU A 8 7.60 -8.76 10.29
N ALA A 9 7.77 -8.50 11.59
CA ALA A 9 6.85 -8.99 12.61
C ALA A 9 5.43 -8.47 12.41
N ILE A 10 5.29 -7.24 11.91
CA ILE A 10 4.01 -6.60 11.61
C ILE A 10 3.39 -7.19 10.34
N ILE A 11 4.14 -7.30 9.24
CA ILE A 11 3.66 -7.86 7.97
C ILE A 11 3.27 -9.34 8.14
N SER A 12 4.09 -10.12 8.84
CA SER A 12 3.77 -11.52 9.19
C SER A 12 2.50 -11.63 10.04
N SER A 13 2.24 -10.67 10.94
CA SER A 13 1.00 -10.65 11.72
C SER A 13 -0.22 -10.45 10.82
N PHE A 14 -0.15 -9.55 9.83
CA PHE A 14 -1.22 -9.41 8.84
C PHE A 14 -1.42 -10.72 8.09
N LEU A 15 -0.38 -11.31 7.51
CA LEU A 15 -0.49 -12.55 6.74
C LEU A 15 -1.06 -13.71 7.57
N GLN A 16 -0.66 -13.84 8.84
CA GLN A 16 -1.03 -14.96 9.70
C GLN A 16 -2.35 -14.75 10.47
N HIS A 17 -2.67 -13.51 10.84
CA HIS A 17 -3.79 -13.18 11.73
C HIS A 17 -4.80 -12.20 11.15
N GLN A 18 -4.61 -11.74 9.91
CA GLN A 18 -5.49 -10.80 9.20
C GLN A 18 -5.63 -9.43 9.90
N ARG A 19 -4.67 -9.07 10.76
CA ARG A 19 -4.62 -7.80 11.51
C ARG A 19 -3.17 -7.46 11.91
N PRO A 20 -2.85 -6.20 12.27
CA PRO A 20 -1.57 -5.91 12.88
C PRO A 20 -1.47 -6.49 14.30
N PRO A 21 -0.25 -6.64 14.83
CA PRO A 21 -0.06 -6.95 16.23
C PRO A 21 -0.36 -5.71 17.08
N LYS A 22 -0.84 -5.90 18.30
CA LYS A 22 -0.96 -4.84 19.30
C LYS A 22 0.41 -4.49 19.88
N VAL A 23 0.55 -3.29 20.44
CA VAL A 23 1.79 -2.86 21.12
C VAL A 23 2.24 -3.88 22.18
N LEU A 24 1.30 -4.39 22.97
CA LEU A 24 1.57 -5.41 23.99
C LEU A 24 2.01 -6.76 23.38
N GLU A 25 1.49 -7.14 22.22
CA GLU A 25 1.90 -8.37 21.52
C GLU A 25 3.34 -8.24 20.99
N LEU A 26 3.70 -7.06 20.47
CA LEU A 26 5.07 -6.74 20.06
C LEU A 26 6.02 -6.75 21.26
N ALA A 27 5.66 -6.09 22.36
CA ALA A 27 6.47 -6.06 23.58
C ALA A 27 6.79 -7.47 24.10
N LYS A 28 5.77 -8.34 24.12
CA LYS A 28 5.93 -9.77 24.46
C LYS A 28 6.84 -10.49 23.46
N ARG A 29 6.62 -10.33 22.15
CA ARG A 29 7.41 -10.99 21.09
C ARG A 29 8.89 -10.63 21.17
N PHE A 30 9.21 -9.37 21.45
CA PHE A 30 10.59 -8.88 21.52
C PHE A 30 11.19 -8.89 22.93
N ASN A 31 10.48 -9.44 23.92
CA ASN A 31 10.90 -9.49 25.32
C ASN A 31 11.36 -8.12 25.85
N CYS A 32 10.55 -7.08 25.59
CA CYS A 32 10.82 -5.70 25.97
C CYS A 32 9.61 -5.09 26.69
N LYS A 33 9.78 -3.89 27.25
CA LYS A 33 8.67 -3.14 27.86
C LYS A 33 7.78 -2.54 26.77
N GLU A 34 6.50 -2.30 27.08
CA GLU A 34 5.58 -1.63 26.14
C GLU A 34 6.12 -0.26 25.66
N GLU A 35 6.76 0.51 26.53
CA GLU A 35 7.34 1.81 26.15
C GLU A 35 8.45 1.66 25.10
N GLU A 36 9.27 0.61 25.21
CA GLU A 36 10.33 0.32 24.23
C GLU A 36 9.72 -0.11 22.87
N ALA A 37 8.60 -0.84 22.90
CA ALA A 37 7.83 -1.17 21.70
C ALA A 37 7.24 0.09 21.04
N ARG A 38 6.68 1.01 21.82
CA ARG A 38 6.14 2.30 21.33
C ARG A 38 7.21 3.16 20.69
N ILE A 39 8.37 3.31 21.34
CA ILE A 39 9.49 4.08 20.81
C ILE A 39 9.93 3.50 19.46
N ALA A 40 10.08 2.19 19.34
CA ALA A 40 10.48 1.57 18.09
C ALA A 40 9.42 1.69 16.99
N LEU A 41 8.12 1.60 17.32
CA LEU A 41 7.05 1.85 16.36
C LEU A 41 7.07 3.29 15.85
N ARG A 42 7.31 4.27 16.73
CA ARG A 42 7.44 5.69 16.34
C ARG A 42 8.66 5.89 15.43
N THR A 43 9.81 5.30 15.76
CA THR A 43 10.99 5.33 14.88
C THR A 43 10.72 4.69 13.52
N LEU A 44 10.02 3.56 13.48
CA LEU A 44 9.61 2.92 12.23
C LEU A 44 8.63 3.80 11.44
N ALA A 45 7.73 4.51 12.11
CA ALA A 45 6.79 5.44 11.50
C ALA A 45 7.48 6.68 10.92
N ASP A 46 8.45 7.26 11.65
CA ASP A 46 9.31 8.36 11.17
C ASP A 46 10.09 7.96 9.91
N ASN A 47 10.38 6.66 9.75
CA ASN A 47 11.00 6.05 8.58
C ASN A 47 10.00 5.56 7.52
N HIS A 48 8.72 5.97 7.61
CA HIS A 48 7.65 5.60 6.69
C HIS A 48 7.40 4.08 6.59
N GLY A 49 7.84 3.28 7.58
CA GLY A 49 7.60 1.84 7.61
C GLY A 49 6.19 1.47 8.06
N VAL A 50 5.56 2.32 8.87
CA VAL A 50 4.16 2.19 9.31
C VAL A 50 3.52 3.56 9.47
N VAL A 51 2.19 3.59 9.53
CA VAL A 51 1.40 4.74 10.01
C VAL A 51 0.75 4.33 11.31
N LEU A 52 0.88 5.17 12.33
CA LEU A 52 0.31 4.92 13.65
C LEU A 52 -0.96 5.74 13.87
N HIS A 53 -1.87 5.20 14.66
CA HIS A 53 -3.04 5.94 15.13
C HIS A 53 -2.58 7.08 16.06
N PRO A 54 -3.10 8.31 15.88
CA PRO A 54 -2.79 9.41 16.77
C PRO A 54 -3.11 9.05 18.23
N ASN A 55 -2.23 9.38 19.16
CA ASN A 55 -2.41 9.21 20.61
C ASN A 55 -2.40 7.77 21.16
N SER A 56 -2.25 6.72 20.35
CA SER A 56 -2.22 5.33 20.86
C SER A 56 -1.01 4.50 20.40
N ASP A 57 -0.26 4.96 19.40
CA ASP A 57 0.83 4.21 18.74
C ASP A 57 0.42 2.84 18.17
N GLU A 58 -0.87 2.54 18.11
CA GLU A 58 -1.38 1.34 17.46
C GLU A 58 -1.21 1.48 15.95
N ILE A 59 -0.88 0.38 15.27
CA ILE A 59 -0.65 0.40 13.82
C ILE A 59 -1.99 0.64 13.11
N TRP A 60 -2.03 1.68 12.30
CA TRP A 60 -3.15 2.00 11.42
C TRP A 60 -2.90 1.45 10.01
N ILE A 61 -1.70 1.64 9.49
CA ILE A 61 -1.30 1.16 8.17
C ILE A 61 0.10 0.55 8.25
N ALA A 62 0.28 -0.62 7.67
CA ALA A 62 1.59 -1.17 7.33
C ALA A 62 1.51 -1.59 5.87
N HIS A 63 1.93 -0.70 4.97
CA HIS A 63 1.73 -0.89 3.54
C HIS A 63 2.24 -2.27 3.10
N PRO A 64 1.47 -3.02 2.30
CA PRO A 64 0.23 -2.59 1.64
C PRO A 64 -1.06 -2.78 2.45
N PHE A 65 -1.00 -3.31 3.68
CA PHE A 65 -2.17 -3.63 4.49
C PHE A 65 -2.76 -2.42 5.23
N SER A 66 -4.08 -2.42 5.38
CA SER A 66 -4.81 -1.52 6.27
C SER A 66 -5.29 -2.26 7.53
N ALA A 67 -5.19 -1.60 8.69
CA ALA A 67 -5.80 -2.07 9.93
C ALA A 67 -7.24 -1.55 10.12
N ALA A 68 -7.70 -0.65 9.25
CA ALA A 68 -9.05 -0.11 9.24
C ALA A 68 -9.79 -0.58 7.98
N PRO A 69 -11.13 -0.75 8.04
CA PRO A 69 -11.91 -1.12 6.87
C PRO A 69 -11.75 -0.11 5.72
N THR A 70 -11.59 -0.63 4.50
CA THR A 70 -11.57 0.15 3.26
C THR A 70 -12.55 -0.43 2.25
N THR A 71 -12.74 0.25 1.11
CA THR A 71 -13.52 -0.30 0.00
C THR A 71 -12.81 -1.45 -0.71
N CYS A 72 -11.52 -1.68 -0.46
CA CYS A 72 -10.73 -2.70 -1.15
C CYS A 72 -10.50 -3.92 -0.26
N VAL A 73 -11.25 -4.98 -0.50
CA VAL A 73 -11.16 -6.24 0.25
C VAL A 73 -10.43 -7.27 -0.60
N VAL A 74 -9.33 -7.81 -0.08
CA VAL A 74 -8.55 -8.86 -0.74
C VAL A 74 -8.85 -10.19 -0.07
N THR A 75 -9.31 -11.17 -0.83
CA THR A 75 -9.62 -12.53 -0.36
C THR A 75 -8.70 -13.55 -1.01
N SER A 76 -7.96 -14.32 -0.21
CA SER A 76 -7.15 -15.47 -0.68
C SER A 76 -7.45 -16.68 0.18
N GLY A 77 -8.05 -17.72 -0.41
CA GLY A 77 -8.51 -18.89 0.33
C GLY A 77 -9.52 -18.52 1.43
N ASP A 78 -9.20 -18.87 2.68
CA ASP A 78 -9.99 -18.58 3.88
C ASP A 78 -9.63 -17.24 4.55
N ARG A 79 -8.68 -16.48 3.98
CA ARG A 79 -8.17 -15.22 4.54
C ARG A 79 -8.68 -14.02 3.79
N LYS A 80 -8.92 -12.94 4.52
CA LYS A 80 -9.31 -11.63 4.02
C LYS A 80 -8.48 -10.51 4.65
N TRP A 81 -8.17 -9.50 3.85
CA TRP A 81 -7.47 -8.30 4.29
C TRP A 81 -8.08 -7.06 3.63
N TRP A 82 -7.75 -5.90 4.19
CA TRP A 82 -7.98 -4.62 3.52
C TRP A 82 -6.69 -4.11 2.92
N GLY A 83 -6.73 -3.72 1.64
CA GLY A 83 -5.72 -2.85 1.04
C GLY A 83 -6.09 -1.39 1.26
N ASN A 84 -5.12 -0.49 1.41
CA ASN A 84 -5.40 0.93 1.63
C ASN A 84 -5.98 1.64 0.39
N CYS A 85 -5.68 1.12 -0.80
CA CYS A 85 -6.06 1.67 -2.09
C CYS A 85 -6.00 0.58 -3.17
N ALA A 86 -6.31 0.92 -4.42
CA ALA A 86 -6.24 -0.03 -5.53
C ALA A 86 -4.82 -0.62 -5.70
N TRP A 87 -3.79 0.24 -5.67
CA TRP A 87 -2.39 -0.19 -5.77
C TRP A 87 -1.94 -1.05 -4.58
N CYS A 88 -2.29 -0.67 -3.36
CA CYS A 88 -1.99 -1.47 -2.17
C CYS A 88 -2.65 -2.86 -2.25
N SER A 89 -3.89 -2.95 -2.73
CA SER A 89 -4.60 -4.23 -2.81
C SER A 89 -3.88 -5.24 -3.70
N LEU A 90 -3.29 -4.77 -4.81
CA LEU A 90 -2.40 -5.58 -5.66
C LEU A 90 -1.14 -6.03 -4.89
N GLY A 91 -0.53 -5.15 -4.09
CA GLY A 91 0.58 -5.52 -3.21
C GLY A 91 0.22 -6.58 -2.16
N VAL A 92 -0.98 -6.50 -1.58
CA VAL A 92 -1.48 -7.52 -0.64
C VAL A 92 -1.59 -8.88 -1.32
N VAL A 93 -2.15 -8.94 -2.53
CA VAL A 93 -2.27 -10.19 -3.31
C VAL A 93 -0.90 -10.82 -3.52
N HIS A 94 0.10 -10.02 -3.90
CA HIS A 94 1.46 -10.50 -4.11
C HIS A 94 2.04 -11.12 -2.83
N LEU A 95 1.94 -10.42 -1.69
CA LEU A 95 2.42 -10.92 -0.39
C LEU A 95 1.63 -12.13 0.12
N ALA A 96 0.37 -12.26 -0.27
CA ALA A 96 -0.51 -13.39 0.09
C ALA A 96 -0.31 -14.64 -0.78
N GLY A 97 0.68 -14.65 -1.69
CA GLY A 97 1.02 -15.82 -2.51
C GLY A 97 0.53 -15.74 -3.96
N GLY A 98 0.04 -14.58 -4.41
CA GLY A 98 -0.22 -14.31 -5.82
C GLY A 98 -1.50 -14.91 -6.39
N SER A 99 -2.41 -15.45 -5.55
CA SER A 99 -3.75 -15.87 -5.99
C SER A 99 -4.80 -15.31 -5.05
N ALA A 100 -5.67 -14.43 -5.54
CA ALA A 100 -6.69 -13.76 -4.74
C ALA A 100 -7.75 -13.07 -5.61
N ILE A 101 -8.86 -12.73 -4.96
CA ILE A 101 -9.92 -11.87 -5.47
C ILE A 101 -9.86 -10.53 -4.72
N ILE A 102 -9.85 -9.41 -5.46
CA ILE A 102 -10.02 -8.07 -4.89
C ILE A 102 -11.44 -7.60 -5.19
N GLU A 103 -12.23 -7.34 -4.16
CA GLU A 103 -13.53 -6.67 -4.27
C GLU A 103 -13.35 -5.17 -4.00
N THR A 104 -13.82 -4.31 -4.90
CA THR A 104 -13.79 -2.84 -4.73
C THR A 104 -14.94 -2.15 -5.47
N ARG A 105 -15.01 -0.82 -5.40
CA ARG A 105 -15.96 0.00 -6.18
C ARG A 105 -15.20 0.95 -7.12
N LEU A 106 -15.69 1.12 -8.34
CA LEU A 106 -15.12 2.09 -9.28
C LEU A 106 -15.26 3.51 -8.71
N GLY A 107 -14.17 4.29 -8.70
CA GLY A 107 -14.13 5.61 -8.08
C GLY A 107 -14.58 5.64 -6.60
N ALA A 108 -14.48 4.49 -5.91
CA ALA A 108 -14.98 4.24 -4.55
C ALA A 108 -16.50 4.42 -4.33
N ILE A 109 -17.28 4.67 -5.40
CA ILE A 109 -18.68 5.06 -5.29
C ILE A 109 -19.58 4.30 -6.27
N ASP A 110 -19.13 4.07 -7.50
CA ASP A 110 -19.92 3.44 -8.57
C ASP A 110 -19.94 1.92 -8.41
N ASP A 111 -20.15 1.16 -9.50
CA ASP A 111 -20.34 -0.28 -9.46
C ASP A 111 -19.29 -1.03 -8.63
N GLN A 112 -19.76 -2.02 -7.87
CA GLN A 112 -18.86 -2.99 -7.25
C GLN A 112 -18.29 -3.89 -8.34
N VAL A 113 -16.97 -4.06 -8.31
CA VAL A 113 -16.23 -4.89 -9.26
C VAL A 113 -15.31 -5.85 -8.51
N THR A 114 -14.95 -6.91 -9.19
CA THR A 114 -13.99 -7.90 -8.75
C THR A 114 -12.80 -7.89 -9.69
N ILE A 115 -11.59 -8.01 -9.13
CA ILE A 115 -10.34 -8.22 -9.86
C ILE A 115 -9.77 -9.56 -9.43
N GLU A 116 -9.64 -10.49 -10.38
CA GLU A 116 -9.11 -11.82 -10.15
C GLU A 116 -7.63 -11.91 -10.55
N ILE A 117 -6.84 -12.48 -9.64
CA ILE A 117 -5.45 -12.84 -9.87
C ILE A 117 -5.30 -14.32 -9.55
N GLU A 118 -4.76 -15.09 -10.49
CA GLU A 118 -4.53 -16.53 -10.32
C GLU A 118 -3.07 -16.86 -10.64
N ASN A 119 -2.38 -17.55 -9.74
CA ASN A 119 -0.98 -17.99 -9.89
C ASN A 119 -0.01 -16.87 -10.35
N GLY A 120 -0.23 -15.63 -9.88
CA GLY A 120 0.55 -14.45 -10.23
C GLY A 120 0.15 -13.76 -11.53
N GLU A 121 -0.88 -14.26 -12.22
CA GLU A 121 -1.44 -13.71 -13.45
C GLU A 121 -2.69 -12.89 -13.14
N LEU A 122 -2.68 -11.60 -13.53
CA LEU A 122 -3.85 -10.73 -13.44
C LEU A 122 -4.80 -11.02 -14.60
N LEU A 123 -6.00 -11.49 -14.30
CA LEU A 123 -7.00 -11.87 -15.31
C LEU A 123 -7.82 -10.67 -15.78
N ASP A 124 -8.26 -9.83 -14.84
CA ASP A 124 -9.04 -8.63 -15.11
C ASP A 124 -8.15 -7.43 -15.43
N THR A 125 -7.87 -7.20 -16.72
CA THR A 125 -6.89 -6.20 -17.18
C THR A 125 -7.50 -4.92 -17.77
N ASP A 126 -8.82 -4.89 -17.96
CA ASP A 126 -9.55 -3.79 -18.64
C ASP A 126 -9.88 -2.61 -17.71
N TYR A 127 -9.05 -2.38 -16.68
CA TYR A 127 -9.22 -1.29 -15.73
C TYR A 127 -8.00 -0.37 -15.70
N VAL A 128 -8.20 0.82 -15.14
CA VAL A 128 -7.12 1.77 -14.86
C VAL A 128 -7.09 2.15 -13.40
N VAL A 129 -5.91 2.52 -12.90
CA VAL A 129 -5.71 3.07 -11.56
C VAL A 129 -5.27 4.52 -11.69
N HIS A 130 -5.89 5.39 -10.90
CA HIS A 130 -5.58 6.81 -10.87
C HIS A 130 -4.62 7.15 -9.72
N PHE A 131 -3.61 7.94 -10.03
CA PHE A 131 -2.62 8.48 -9.10
C PHE A 131 -2.69 10.02 -9.11
N PRO A 132 -3.60 10.63 -8.32
CA PRO A 132 -3.79 12.09 -8.32
C PRO A 132 -2.68 12.85 -7.60
N ILE A 133 -2.03 12.23 -6.60
CA ILE A 133 -1.04 12.89 -5.75
C ILE A 133 0.37 12.63 -6.29
N PRO A 134 1.21 13.66 -6.48
CA PRO A 134 2.62 13.47 -6.79
C PRO A 134 3.31 12.62 -5.73
N MET A 135 4.10 11.62 -6.13
CA MET A 135 4.76 10.68 -5.22
C MET A 135 5.69 11.35 -4.21
N LYS A 136 6.29 12.49 -4.58
CA LYS A 136 7.08 13.33 -3.64
C LYS A 136 6.27 13.94 -2.49
N GLN A 137 4.93 13.97 -2.60
CA GLN A 137 3.98 14.48 -1.60
C GLN A 137 3.15 13.34 -0.98
N ALA A 138 3.39 12.08 -1.37
CA ALA A 138 2.58 10.96 -0.94
C ALA A 138 2.51 10.85 0.59
N TRP A 139 3.63 11.11 1.27
CA TRP A 139 3.76 11.05 2.73
C TRP A 139 3.36 12.32 3.47
N ASP A 140 3.11 13.45 2.78
CA ASP A 140 2.56 14.66 3.43
C ASP A 140 1.20 14.33 4.08
N ASN A 141 0.43 13.43 3.44
CA ASN A 141 -0.75 12.80 4.02
C ASN A 141 -1.03 11.46 3.33
N VAL A 142 -0.33 10.41 3.74
CA VAL A 142 -0.43 9.09 3.09
C VAL A 142 -1.82 8.46 3.19
N ILE A 143 -2.56 8.76 4.26
CA ILE A 143 -3.94 8.29 4.44
C ILE A 143 -4.82 8.89 3.35
N TYR A 144 -4.72 10.21 3.12
CA TYR A 144 -5.45 10.86 2.03
C TYR A 144 -4.97 10.36 0.66
N THR A 145 -3.65 10.27 0.44
CA THR A 145 -3.07 9.76 -0.81
C THR A 145 -3.65 8.41 -1.19
N CYS A 146 -3.67 7.44 -0.27
CA CYS A 146 -4.27 6.13 -0.53
C CYS A 146 -5.78 6.21 -0.75
N SER A 147 -6.50 7.05 0.00
CA SER A 147 -7.97 7.18 -0.11
C SER A 147 -8.45 7.67 -1.48
N VAL A 148 -7.59 8.32 -2.27
CA VAL A 148 -7.90 8.82 -3.62
C VAL A 148 -7.14 8.09 -4.74
N GLN A 149 -6.38 7.04 -4.41
CA GLN A 149 -5.75 6.16 -5.41
C GLN A 149 -6.66 4.99 -5.77
N LEU A 150 -7.60 5.26 -6.66
CA LEU A 150 -8.77 4.41 -6.90
C LEU A 150 -8.70 3.69 -8.25
N LEU A 151 -9.53 2.65 -8.37
CA LEU A 151 -9.74 1.90 -9.60
C LEU A 151 -10.88 2.52 -10.41
N PHE A 152 -10.74 2.54 -11.73
CA PHE A 152 -11.73 3.04 -12.68
C PHE A 152 -11.80 2.12 -13.90
N ARG A 153 -12.92 2.19 -14.63
CA ARG A 153 -13.13 1.44 -15.88
C ARG A 153 -12.13 1.89 -16.95
N ASP A 154 -12.00 3.19 -17.12
CA ASP A 154 -11.19 3.81 -18.15
C ASP A 154 -10.81 5.25 -17.74
N GLU A 155 -10.04 5.92 -18.58
CA GLU A 155 -9.57 7.28 -18.33
C GLU A 155 -10.69 8.33 -18.42
N ASP A 156 -11.74 8.08 -19.21
CA ASP A 156 -12.90 8.99 -19.32
C ASP A 156 -13.66 9.05 -17.98
N GLN A 157 -13.83 7.89 -17.31
CA GLN A 157 -14.41 7.86 -15.97
C GLN A 157 -13.53 8.62 -14.95
N VAL A 158 -12.20 8.58 -15.09
CA VAL A 158 -11.30 9.37 -14.24
C VAL A 158 -11.52 10.86 -14.47
N ASP A 159 -11.62 11.31 -15.72
CA ASP A 159 -11.87 12.73 -16.06
C ASP A 159 -13.18 13.23 -15.45
N GLU A 160 -14.27 12.48 -15.62
CA GLU A 160 -15.57 12.81 -15.04
C GLU A 160 -15.51 12.86 -13.51
N TRP A 161 -14.93 11.83 -12.88
CA TRP A 161 -14.81 11.76 -11.43
C TRP A 161 -13.98 12.92 -10.86
N CYS A 162 -12.85 13.24 -11.50
CA CYS A 162 -12.01 14.38 -11.13
C CYS A 162 -12.78 15.71 -11.19
N SER A 163 -13.53 15.91 -12.28
CA SER A 163 -14.37 17.10 -12.49
C SER A 163 -15.45 17.24 -11.42
N ILE A 164 -16.19 16.16 -11.14
CA ILE A 164 -17.30 16.15 -10.17
C ILE A 164 -16.80 16.32 -8.73
N ARG A 165 -15.69 15.66 -8.39
CA ARG A 165 -15.16 15.62 -7.01
C ARG A 165 -14.22 16.77 -6.68
N GLY A 166 -13.83 17.57 -7.68
CA GLY A 166 -12.87 18.66 -7.50
C GLY A 166 -11.46 18.16 -7.18
N ILE A 167 -11.10 16.96 -7.65
CA ILE A 167 -9.77 16.38 -7.50
C ILE A 167 -9.01 16.60 -8.80
N GLN A 168 -7.80 17.12 -8.71
CA GLN A 168 -6.96 17.33 -9.89
C GLN A 168 -6.63 15.98 -10.52
N LYS A 169 -6.77 15.88 -11.85
CA LYS A 169 -6.32 14.70 -12.59
C LYS A 169 -4.80 14.61 -12.53
N GLY A 170 -4.29 13.57 -11.87
CA GLY A 170 -2.91 13.14 -11.95
C GLY A 170 -2.69 12.12 -13.08
N ASP A 171 -1.94 11.08 -12.78
CA ASP A 171 -1.54 10.06 -13.75
C ASP A 171 -2.51 8.88 -13.73
N VAL A 172 -2.79 8.31 -14.90
CA VAL A 172 -3.71 7.18 -15.06
C VAL A 172 -2.93 6.04 -15.70
N ARG A 173 -2.97 4.85 -15.11
CA ARG A 173 -2.19 3.70 -15.56
C ARG A 173 -3.07 2.46 -15.71
N PRO A 174 -2.87 1.65 -16.77
CA PRO A 174 -3.51 0.34 -16.86
C PRO A 174 -3.23 -0.50 -15.62
N ILE A 175 -4.25 -1.19 -15.09
CA ILE A 175 -4.12 -2.00 -13.88
C ILE A 175 -3.01 -3.05 -14.02
N LYS A 176 -2.80 -3.59 -15.22
CA LYS A 176 -1.73 -4.55 -15.50
C LYS A 176 -0.34 -3.97 -15.22
N GLN A 177 -0.08 -2.73 -15.65
CA GLN A 177 1.17 -2.04 -15.35
C GLN A 177 1.33 -1.81 -13.84
N VAL A 178 0.24 -1.50 -13.15
CA VAL A 178 0.27 -1.28 -11.69
C VAL A 178 0.45 -2.58 -10.92
N TRP A 179 -0.04 -3.71 -11.42
CA TRP A 179 0.21 -5.04 -10.86
C TRP A 179 1.70 -5.39 -10.93
N ASP A 180 2.32 -5.22 -12.09
CA ASP A 180 3.74 -5.50 -12.28
C ASP A 180 4.61 -4.59 -11.37
N PHE A 181 4.21 -3.31 -11.24
CA PHE A 181 4.83 -2.37 -10.31
C PHE A 181 4.63 -2.76 -8.84
N ALA A 182 3.41 -3.15 -8.44
CA ALA A 182 3.10 -3.56 -7.08
C ALA A 182 3.91 -4.81 -6.68
N ALA A 183 4.07 -5.77 -7.58
CA ALA A 183 4.86 -6.96 -7.35
C ALA A 183 6.31 -6.60 -6.99
N GLU A 184 6.97 -5.71 -7.74
CA GLU A 184 8.34 -5.29 -7.42
C GLU A 184 8.39 -4.40 -6.17
N TRP A 185 7.50 -3.43 -6.05
CA TRP A 185 7.50 -2.47 -4.95
C TRP A 185 7.31 -3.13 -3.59
N TYR A 186 6.41 -4.12 -3.52
CA TYR A 186 6.05 -4.79 -2.28
C TYR A 186 6.79 -6.11 -2.03
N ALA A 187 7.46 -6.71 -3.03
CA ALA A 187 8.09 -8.04 -2.95
C ALA A 187 8.81 -8.34 -1.63
N ARG A 188 9.56 -7.36 -1.12
CA ARG A 188 10.45 -7.54 0.05
C ARG A 188 9.83 -7.14 1.39
N HIS A 189 8.55 -6.75 1.44
CA HIS A 189 7.94 -6.22 2.67
C HIS A 189 7.83 -7.26 3.79
N ALA A 190 7.81 -8.55 3.47
CA ALA A 190 7.85 -9.64 4.44
C ALA A 190 9.26 -10.16 4.76
N ASP A 191 10.32 -9.59 4.16
CA ASP A 191 11.68 -10.06 4.37
C ASP A 191 12.20 -9.67 5.78
N ALA A 192 12.95 -10.58 6.41
CA ALA A 192 13.55 -10.33 7.73
C ALA A 192 14.64 -9.23 7.70
N ASP A 193 15.21 -8.95 6.53
CA ASP A 193 16.17 -7.88 6.27
C ASP A 193 15.52 -6.68 5.55
N TRP A 194 14.19 -6.51 5.68
CA TRP A 194 13.48 -5.40 5.07
C TRP A 194 14.15 -4.05 5.32
N THR A 195 14.24 -3.27 4.26
CA THR A 195 14.68 -1.88 4.31
C THR A 195 13.71 -1.03 3.50
N LYS A 196 13.47 0.19 3.97
CA LYS A 196 12.70 1.16 3.20
C LYS A 196 13.46 1.54 1.94
N TRP A 197 12.74 1.70 0.83
CA TRP A 197 13.32 2.20 -0.41
C TRP A 197 13.97 3.57 -0.19
N THR A 198 15.22 3.70 -0.66
CA THR A 198 15.81 5.03 -0.84
C THR A 198 15.13 5.74 -2.01
N VAL A 199 15.23 7.07 -2.06
CA VAL A 199 14.69 7.82 -3.20
C VAL A 199 15.34 7.39 -4.52
N HIS A 200 16.63 7.10 -4.53
CA HIS A 200 17.32 6.61 -5.71
C HIS A 200 16.72 5.29 -6.21
N GLN A 201 16.55 4.31 -5.31
CA GLN A 201 15.90 3.04 -5.66
C GLN A 201 14.46 3.24 -6.13
N ALA A 202 13.69 4.13 -5.50
CA ALA A 202 12.33 4.44 -5.93
C ALA A 202 12.31 5.01 -7.35
N ILE A 203 13.21 5.94 -7.69
CA ILE A 203 13.38 6.49 -9.05
C ILE A 203 13.69 5.36 -10.05
N GLU A 204 14.61 4.46 -9.70
CA GLU A 204 14.96 3.33 -10.56
C GLU A 204 13.78 2.38 -10.78
N ILE A 205 13.00 2.07 -9.74
CA ILE A 205 11.80 1.24 -9.85
C ILE A 205 10.77 1.94 -10.76
N PHE A 206 10.50 3.24 -10.54
CA PHE A 206 9.56 3.99 -11.38
C PHE A 206 9.99 3.97 -12.86
N ALA A 207 11.29 4.14 -13.14
CA ALA A 207 11.83 4.07 -14.49
C ALA A 207 11.66 2.68 -15.12
N ARG A 208 11.93 1.59 -14.38
CA ARG A 208 11.73 0.20 -14.85
C ARG A 208 10.28 -0.09 -15.20
N HIS A 209 9.34 0.49 -14.46
CA HIS A 209 7.91 0.35 -14.69
C HIS A 209 7.32 1.41 -15.63
N HIS A 210 8.15 2.20 -16.30
CA HIS A 210 7.71 3.29 -17.21
C HIS A 210 6.75 4.30 -16.56
N LEU A 211 6.87 4.48 -15.25
CA LEU A 211 6.12 5.44 -14.46
C LEU A 211 6.82 6.80 -14.55
N THR A 212 6.35 7.65 -15.45
CA THR A 212 7.02 8.89 -15.84
C THR A 212 6.07 10.09 -15.77
N GLY A 213 6.63 11.30 -15.75
CA GLY A 213 5.86 12.54 -15.67
C GLY A 213 5.83 13.16 -14.26
N PRO A 214 5.02 14.21 -14.06
CA PRO A 214 5.08 15.02 -12.85
C PRO A 214 4.68 14.27 -11.58
N ILE A 215 3.83 13.24 -11.70
CA ILE A 215 3.42 12.41 -10.55
C ILE A 215 4.59 11.59 -10.01
N TRP A 216 5.45 11.05 -10.88
CA TRP A 216 6.51 10.12 -10.49
C TRP A 216 7.87 10.81 -10.26
N LYS A 217 7.94 12.13 -10.46
CA LYS A 217 9.19 12.90 -10.29
C LYS A 217 9.50 13.10 -8.80
N LEU A 218 10.62 12.52 -8.34
CA LEU A 218 11.19 12.72 -7.01
C LEU A 218 12.36 13.71 -7.03
N SER A 219 12.69 14.29 -5.87
CA SER A 219 13.90 15.11 -5.67
C SER A 219 15.01 14.22 -5.11
N GLU A 220 16.20 14.25 -5.69
CA GLU A 220 17.37 13.49 -5.21
C GLU A 220 17.87 13.93 -3.81
N GLU A 221 17.35 15.05 -3.28
CA GLU A 221 17.76 15.59 -1.97
C GLU A 221 17.19 14.80 -0.78
N ALA A 222 16.11 14.03 -0.98
CA ALA A 222 15.54 13.19 0.06
C ALA A 222 16.27 11.83 0.14
N THR A 223 16.53 11.34 1.35
CA THR A 223 17.32 10.11 1.55
C THR A 223 16.46 8.83 1.51
N ARG A 224 15.17 8.94 1.81
CA ARG A 224 14.21 7.82 1.85
C ARG A 224 12.87 8.23 1.23
N PHE A 225 12.19 7.27 0.62
CA PHE A 225 10.84 7.44 0.06
C PHE A 225 9.80 7.05 1.11
#